data_AF-A0A6C0KPI7-F1
#
_entry.id   AF-A0A6C0KPI7-F1
#
_cell.length_a   1.000
_cell.length_b   1.000
_cell.length_c   1.000
_cell.angle_alpha   90.00
_cell.angle_beta   90.00
_cell.angle_gamma   90.00
#
_symmetry.space_group_name_H-M   'P 1'
#
loop_
_entity.id
_entity.type
_entity.pdbx_description
1 polymer ?
#
loop_
_entity_poly.entity_id
_entity_poly.type
_entity_poly.pdbx_seq_one_letter_code
_entity_poly.pdbx_strand_id
1 'polypeptide(L)'
;MWVFVIAGAIYLMGVGVILVIRPSFMFTPDGDWKEFGIGQSEDRYTPFPFWLFCLVWALVCYFIVLLSLNAIGFDKNGSSALTANANASASPGSVVRKNGNRKSTPIMVDEGEIVDLNQTQKLPKGYYVLNKKATRLAGVPKYVYLGEEE
;
A
#
# COMPACT_ATOMS: atom_id res chain seq x y z
N MET A 1 10.90 0.76 3.46
CA MET A 1 12.02 1.43 4.14
C MET A 1 11.67 2.81 4.67
N TRP A 2 10.95 3.66 3.91
CA TRP A 2 10.53 5.01 4.32
C TRP A 2 9.87 5.15 5.70
N VAL A 3 9.09 4.15 6.12
CA VAL A 3 8.46 4.12 7.46
C VAL A 3 9.48 4.30 8.58
N PHE A 4 10.60 3.58 8.52
CA PHE A 4 11.64 3.66 9.53
C PHE A 4 12.37 5.00 9.51
N VAL A 5 12.55 5.61 8.33
CA VAL A 5 13.18 6.92 8.20
C VAL A 5 12.30 8.01 8.80
N ILE A 6 11.00 8.01 8.49
CA ILE A 6 10.04 8.98 9.03
C ILE A 6 9.87 8.77 10.54
N ALA A 7 9.76 7.52 10.99
CA ALA A 7 9.68 7.20 12.42
C ALA A 7 10.94 7.64 13.16
N GLY A 8 12.12 7.43 12.58
CA GLY A 8 13.40 7.90 13.12
C GLY A 8 13.49 9.42 13.21
N ALA A 9 13.00 10.15 12.20
CA ALA A 9 12.96 11.61 12.23
C ALA A 9 12.03 12.14 13.33
N ILE A 10 10.84 11.55 13.50
CA ILE A 10 9.90 11.91 14.57
C ILE A 10 10.49 11.55 15.94
N TYR A 11 11.17 10.41 16.05
CA TYR A 11 11.88 10.01 17.25
C TYR A 11 12.93 11.05 17.67
N LEU A 12 13.80 11.45 16.75
CA LEU A 12 14.84 12.46 17.00
C LEU A 12 14.23 13.82 17.38
N MET A 13 13.15 14.23 16.69
CA MET A 13 12.45 15.47 17.02
C MET A 13 11.88 15.42 18.45
N GLY A 14 11.21 14.33 18.82
CA GLY A 14 10.66 14.17 20.16
C GLY A 14 11.74 14.15 21.24
N VAL A 15 12.80 13.38 21.05
CA VAL A 15 13.92 13.34 22.00
C VAL A 15 14.58 14.72 22.13
N GLY A 16 14.77 15.43 21.02
CA GLY A 16 15.28 16.81 21.00
C GLY A 16 14.42 17.76 21.82
N VAL A 17 13.09 17.67 21.69
CA VAL A 17 12.16 18.47 22.49
C VAL A 17 12.29 18.16 23.99
N ILE A 18 12.38 16.89 24.38
CA ILE A 18 12.60 16.51 25.79
C ILE A 18 13.91 17.07 26.34
N LEU A 19 15.00 17.03 25.56
CA LEU A 19 16.31 17.55 25.94
C LEU A 19 16.32 19.07 26.15
N VAL A 20 15.44 19.79 25.45
CA VAL A 20 15.26 21.24 25.61
C VAL A 20 14.39 21.56 26.81
N ILE A 21 13.28 20.84 26.99
CA ILE A 21 12.35 21.06 28.10
C ILE A 21 12.95 20.65 29.44
N ARG A 22 13.88 19.69 29.45
CA ARG A 22 14.55 19.14 30.64
C ARG A 22 13.57 18.89 31.79
N PRO A 23 12.59 17.99 31.60
CA PRO A 23 11.57 17.75 32.62
C PRO A 23 12.20 17.28 33.95
N SER A 24 11.71 17.83 35.07
CA SER A 24 12.16 17.52 36.44
C SER A 24 12.05 16.03 36.83
N PHE A 25 11.31 15.25 36.03
CA PHE A 25 11.19 13.80 36.17
C PHE A 25 12.50 13.05 35.87
N MET A 26 13.31 13.53 34.91
CA MET A 26 14.57 12.88 34.50
C MET A 26 15.81 13.75 34.72
N PHE A 27 15.62 15.04 34.95
CA PHE A 27 16.70 16.00 35.17
C PHE A 27 16.68 16.53 36.59
N THR A 28 17.86 16.72 37.17
CA THR A 28 18.04 17.49 38.41
C THR A 28 17.81 18.98 38.13
N PRO A 29 17.53 19.82 39.16
CA PRO A 29 17.44 21.27 39.00
C PRO A 29 18.71 21.89 38.40
N ASP A 30 19.86 21.23 38.63
CA ASP A 30 21.17 21.60 38.09
C ASP A 30 21.32 21.28 36.59
N GLY A 31 20.37 20.55 36.00
CA GLY A 31 20.38 20.15 34.59
C GLY A 31 21.13 18.85 34.29
N ASP A 32 21.67 18.18 35.33
CA ASP A 32 22.24 16.85 35.22
C ASP A 32 21.15 15.78 35.05
N TRP A 33 21.58 14.61 34.60
CA TRP A 33 20.71 13.45 34.44
C TRP A 33 20.52 12.76 35.79
N LYS A 34 19.27 12.45 36.15
CA LYS A 34 19.00 11.62 37.32
C LYS A 34 19.51 10.19 37.10
N GLU A 35 20.16 9.64 38.12
CA GLU A 35 20.66 8.27 38.10
C GLU A 35 19.51 7.28 38.27
N PHE A 36 19.66 6.07 37.75
CA PHE A 36 18.68 5.02 38.01
C PHE A 36 18.82 4.52 39.46
N GLY A 37 17.72 4.54 40.22
CA GLY A 37 17.72 4.05 41.60
C GLY A 37 16.32 3.80 42.15
N ILE A 38 16.18 2.78 43.00
CA ILE A 38 14.94 2.46 43.72
C ILE A 38 15.22 2.65 45.22
N GLY A 39 14.34 3.37 45.92
CA GLY A 39 14.46 3.57 47.37
C GLY A 39 15.54 4.57 47.83
N GLN A 40 15.99 5.46 46.93
CA GLN A 40 16.89 6.57 47.25
C GLN A 40 16.17 7.93 47.16
N SER A 41 16.87 9.02 47.48
CA SER A 41 16.33 10.38 47.40
C SER A 41 15.78 10.72 46.00
N GLU A 42 14.53 11.22 45.94
CA GLU A 42 13.83 11.52 44.68
C GLU A 42 14.47 12.67 43.88
N ASP A 43 15.34 13.45 44.52
CA ASP A 43 16.04 14.57 43.90
C ASP A 43 17.13 14.12 42.92
N ARG A 44 17.80 12.99 43.19
CA ARG A 44 18.96 12.51 42.42
C ARG A 44 18.68 11.24 41.65
N TYR A 45 17.64 10.49 42.02
CA TYR A 45 17.33 9.19 41.47
C TYR A 45 15.96 9.13 40.80
N THR A 46 15.88 8.38 39.69
CA THR A 46 14.62 8.06 39.02
C THR A 46 14.48 6.55 38.84
N PRO A 47 13.30 5.97 39.09
CA PRO A 47 13.03 4.57 38.76
C PRO A 47 12.90 4.34 37.26
N PHE A 48 12.75 5.41 36.46
CA PHE A 48 12.58 5.34 35.01
C PHE A 48 13.79 5.94 34.28
N PRO A 49 14.74 5.11 33.84
CA PRO A 49 15.96 5.62 33.22
C PRO A 49 15.69 6.11 31.80
N PHE A 50 16.49 7.06 31.32
CA PHE A 50 16.28 7.70 30.02
C PHE A 50 16.24 6.72 28.83
N TRP A 51 17.08 5.69 28.84
CA TRP A 51 17.10 4.70 27.77
C TRP A 51 15.77 3.94 27.67
N LEU A 52 15.08 3.72 28.80
CA LEU A 52 13.78 3.07 28.82
C LEU A 52 12.70 3.99 28.24
N PHE A 53 12.76 5.28 28.54
CA PHE A 53 11.94 6.28 27.85
C PHE A 53 12.20 6.28 26.34
N CYS A 54 13.46 6.25 25.91
CA CYS A 54 13.81 6.21 24.48
C CYS A 54 13.21 5.00 23.77
N LEU A 55 13.25 3.83 24.39
CA LEU A 55 12.67 2.60 23.84
C LEU A 55 11.14 2.72 23.69
N VAL A 56 10.46 3.18 24.74
CA VAL A 56 9.01 3.38 24.71
C VAL A 56 8.63 4.44 23.66
N TRP A 57 9.37 5.55 23.62
CA TRP A 57 9.15 6.61 22.65
C TRP A 57 9.35 6.14 21.20
N ALA A 58 10.36 5.30 20.95
CA ALA A 58 10.58 4.71 19.63
C ALA A 58 9.39 3.85 19.17
N LEU A 59 8.81 3.05 20.07
CA LEU A 59 7.60 2.27 19.78
C LEU A 59 6.42 3.20 19.48
N VAL A 60 6.21 4.24 20.28
CA VAL A 60 5.15 5.23 20.06
C VAL A 60 5.31 5.91 18.70
N CYS A 61 6.52 6.33 18.33
CA CYS A 61 6.80 6.94 17.02
C CYS A 61 6.46 5.98 15.87
N TYR A 62 6.81 4.70 16.01
CA TYR A 62 6.45 3.69 15.01
C TYR A 62 4.93 3.55 14.88
N PHE A 63 4.19 3.43 15.98
CA PHE A 63 2.73 3.36 15.97
C PHE A 63 2.08 4.61 15.37
N ILE A 64 2.59 5.80 15.70
CA ILE A 64 2.13 7.07 15.12
C ILE A 64 2.28 7.02 13.59
N VAL A 65 3.45 6.64 13.07
CA VAL A 65 3.66 6.57 11.62
C VAL A 65 2.76 5.53 10.97
N LEU A 66 2.53 4.38 11.60
CA LEU A 66 1.60 3.36 11.10
C LEU A 66 0.17 3.89 10.99
N LEU A 67 -0.31 4.58 12.04
CA LEU A 67 -1.63 5.19 12.06
C LEU A 67 -1.74 6.33 11.04
N SER A 68 -0.75 7.22 10.97
CA SER A 68 -0.74 8.34 10.04
C SER A 68 -0.71 7.88 8.59
N LEU A 69 0.04 6.83 8.24
CA LEU A 69 0.05 6.30 6.88
C LEU A 69 -1.30 5.71 6.46
N ASN A 70 -2.00 5.06 7.39
CA ASN A 70 -3.34 4.56 7.16
C ASN A 70 -4.35 5.72 7.02
N ALA A 71 -4.27 6.71 7.92
CA ALA A 71 -5.18 7.86 7.97
C ALA A 71 -5.00 8.83 6.80
N ILE A 72 -3.77 9.01 6.30
CA ILE A 72 -3.44 9.97 5.24
C ILE A 72 -3.54 9.33 3.84
N GLY A 73 -3.86 8.03 3.74
CA GLY A 73 -4.01 7.35 2.46
C GLY A 73 -2.74 7.40 1.60
N PHE A 74 -1.56 7.34 2.24
CA PHE A 74 -0.27 7.31 1.53
C PHE A 74 -0.14 5.96 0.82
N ASP A 75 -0.71 5.88 -0.38
CA ASP A 75 -0.46 4.79 -1.32
C ASP A 75 1.03 4.76 -1.63
N LYS A 76 1.70 3.71 -1.18
CA LYS A 76 3.15 3.51 -1.38
C LYS A 76 3.51 3.13 -2.81
N ASN A 77 2.53 3.08 -3.69
CA ASN A 77 2.70 2.89 -5.13
C ASN A 77 2.35 4.23 -5.78
N GLY A 78 3.32 4.86 -6.44
CA GLY A 78 3.12 6.09 -7.21
C GLY A 78 2.23 5.88 -8.44
N SER A 79 0.98 5.49 -8.23
CA SER A 79 -0.04 5.35 -9.26
C SER A 79 -1.28 6.10 -8.80
N SER A 80 -1.39 7.31 -9.33
CA SER A 80 -2.65 7.99 -9.61
C SER A 80 -3.37 8.59 -8.40
N ALA A 81 -2.82 9.70 -7.94
CA ALA A 81 -3.70 10.83 -7.61
C ALA A 81 -4.65 11.11 -8.79
N LEU A 82 -5.92 11.36 -8.46
CA LEU A 82 -6.97 11.95 -9.31
C LEU A 82 -7.50 11.11 -10.49
N THR A 83 -8.57 10.37 -10.26
CA THR A 83 -9.75 10.43 -11.14
C THR A 83 -11.02 10.30 -10.28
N ALA A 84 -11.33 11.35 -9.54
CA ALA A 84 -12.72 11.61 -9.15
C ALA A 84 -13.36 12.40 -10.30
N ASN A 85 -13.70 11.73 -11.39
CA ASN A 85 -14.63 12.31 -12.36
C ASN A 85 -16.03 11.81 -12.01
N ALA A 86 -16.63 12.49 -11.04
CA ALA A 86 -18.03 12.34 -10.68
C ALA A 86 -18.90 12.97 -11.76
N ASN A 87 -19.03 12.31 -12.91
CA ASN A 87 -20.14 12.57 -13.83
C ASN A 87 -21.29 11.61 -13.50
N ALA A 88 -21.84 11.79 -12.30
CA ALA A 88 -23.17 11.31 -11.96
C ALA A 88 -24.17 12.39 -12.38
N SER A 89 -24.50 12.43 -13.66
CA SER A 89 -25.74 13.04 -14.15
C SER A 89 -26.61 11.92 -14.69
N ALA A 90 -27.40 11.35 -13.77
CA ALA A 90 -28.51 10.48 -14.10
C ALA A 90 -29.52 11.25 -14.95
N SER A 91 -29.90 10.68 -16.09
CA SER A 91 -31.23 10.86 -16.66
C SER A 91 -31.81 9.48 -16.97
N PRO A 92 -33.08 9.22 -16.61
CA PRO A 92 -33.68 7.89 -16.67
C PRO A 92 -34.18 7.61 -18.08
N GLY A 93 -33.71 6.53 -18.71
CA GLY A 93 -34.12 6.17 -20.06
C GLY A 93 -34.06 4.67 -20.31
N SER A 94 -35.21 4.02 -20.15
CA SER A 94 -35.63 2.75 -20.78
C SER A 94 -34.69 1.53 -20.75
N VAL A 95 -35.04 0.60 -19.87
CA VAL A 95 -35.11 -0.86 -20.05
C VAL A 95 -34.93 -1.37 -21.49
N VAL A 96 -33.89 -2.17 -21.74
CA VAL A 96 -33.98 -3.38 -22.61
C VAL A 96 -33.06 -4.48 -22.06
N ARG A 97 -33.65 -5.45 -21.34
CA ARG A 97 -33.09 -6.80 -21.20
C ARG A 97 -33.26 -7.51 -22.54
N LYS A 98 -32.17 -7.95 -23.17
CA LYS A 98 -32.25 -8.98 -24.23
C LYS A 98 -31.37 -10.17 -23.86
N ASN A 99 -32.02 -11.11 -23.17
CA ASN A 99 -31.69 -12.51 -23.15
C ASN A 99 -31.96 -13.08 -24.55
N GLY A 100 -31.04 -13.86 -25.13
CA GLY A 100 -31.14 -14.24 -26.54
C GLY A 100 -30.20 -15.33 -26.98
N ASN A 101 -30.39 -16.53 -26.43
CA ASN A 101 -29.98 -17.78 -27.06
C ASN A 101 -30.76 -17.94 -28.39
N ARG A 102 -30.10 -17.86 -29.56
CA ARG A 102 -30.64 -18.40 -30.83
C ARG A 102 -29.56 -18.67 -31.88
N LYS A 103 -29.48 -19.97 -32.19
CA LYS A 103 -28.99 -20.68 -33.38
C LYS A 103 -29.16 -19.97 -34.74
N SER A 104 -28.15 -20.20 -35.59
CA SER A 104 -28.15 -20.48 -37.05
C SER A 104 -28.58 -19.42 -38.09
N THR A 105 -27.54 -18.85 -38.77
CA THR A 105 -27.28 -18.72 -40.25
C THR A 105 -28.36 -18.20 -41.23
N PRO A 106 -28.00 -17.80 -42.48
CA PRO A 106 -27.03 -16.78 -42.93
C PRO A 106 -27.67 -15.80 -43.95
N ILE A 107 -27.15 -14.58 -44.14
CA ILE A 107 -27.50 -13.73 -45.30
C ILE A 107 -26.24 -13.04 -45.81
N MET A 108 -25.88 -13.34 -47.07
CA MET A 108 -24.85 -12.65 -47.85
C MET A 108 -25.50 -11.50 -48.62
N VAL A 109 -24.92 -10.29 -48.54
CA VAL A 109 -25.06 -9.13 -49.46
C VAL A 109 -23.82 -8.27 -49.15
N ASP A 110 -22.75 -8.33 -49.95
CA ASP A 110 -22.44 -7.55 -51.17
C ASP A 110 -21.35 -6.51 -50.87
N GLU A 111 -20.52 -6.28 -51.87
CA GLU A 111 -19.18 -5.70 -51.83
C GLU A 111 -19.07 -4.27 -51.28
N GLY A 112 -17.96 -4.01 -50.57
CA GLY A 112 -17.31 -2.70 -50.58
C GLY A 112 -17.18 -1.98 -49.24
N GLU A 113 -16.33 -2.46 -48.33
CA GLU A 113 -15.61 -1.57 -47.41
C GLU A 113 -14.20 -2.11 -47.13
N ILE A 114 -13.21 -1.33 -47.57
CA ILE A 114 -11.78 -1.56 -47.35
C ILE A 114 -11.50 -1.29 -45.88
N VAL A 115 -11.37 -2.34 -45.07
CA VAL A 115 -10.86 -2.21 -43.70
C VAL A 115 -9.34 -2.20 -43.76
N ASP A 116 -8.78 -1.04 -43.43
CA ASP A 116 -7.34 -0.75 -43.36
C ASP A 116 -6.65 -1.72 -42.38
N LEU A 117 -5.92 -2.71 -42.91
CA LEU A 117 -5.15 -3.71 -42.14
C LEU A 117 -3.81 -3.16 -41.64
N ASN A 118 -3.80 -1.95 -41.09
CA ASN A 118 -2.58 -1.30 -40.58
C ASN A 118 -2.73 -0.80 -39.14
N GLN A 119 -3.24 -1.68 -38.27
CA GLN A 119 -2.80 -1.68 -36.88
C GLN A 119 -2.18 -3.04 -36.58
N THR A 120 -0.87 -3.12 -36.81
CA THR A 120 -0.01 -4.09 -36.13
C THR A 120 -0.05 -3.79 -34.64
N GLN A 121 -1.15 -4.15 -33.97
CA GLN A 121 -1.17 -4.28 -32.52
C GLN A 121 -0.20 -5.40 -32.20
N LYS A 122 1.02 -5.01 -31.84
CA LYS A 122 2.03 -5.90 -31.27
C LYS A 122 1.45 -6.44 -29.98
N LEU A 123 0.79 -7.59 -30.07
CA LEU A 123 0.19 -8.26 -28.93
C LEU A 123 1.30 -8.54 -27.91
N PRO A 124 1.05 -8.32 -26.61
CA PRO A 124 2.07 -8.47 -25.59
C PRO A 124 2.59 -9.91 -25.54
N LYS A 125 3.89 -10.06 -25.25
CA LYS A 125 4.62 -11.33 -25.16
C LYS A 125 3.77 -12.39 -24.45
N GLY A 126 3.74 -13.60 -25.01
CA GLY A 126 2.82 -14.66 -24.63
C GLY A 126 2.79 -15.00 -23.13
N TYR A 127 1.66 -15.56 -22.68
CA TYR A 127 1.40 -15.85 -21.27
C TYR A 127 1.17 -17.35 -21.03
N TYR A 128 1.53 -17.81 -19.83
CA TYR A 128 1.31 -19.19 -19.41
C TYR A 128 -0.09 -19.37 -18.82
N VAL A 129 -0.85 -20.33 -19.34
CA VAL A 129 -2.18 -20.69 -18.83
C VAL A 129 -2.13 -22.06 -18.18
N LEU A 130 -2.71 -22.18 -16.97
CA LEU A 130 -2.82 -23.44 -16.25
C LEU A 130 -3.80 -24.38 -16.97
N ASN A 131 -3.31 -25.53 -17.42
CA ASN A 131 -4.16 -26.58 -17.96
C ASN A 131 -4.75 -27.41 -16.82
N LYS A 132 -5.97 -27.05 -16.38
CA LYS A 132 -6.67 -27.71 -15.27
C LYS A 132 -6.94 -29.20 -15.51
N LYS A 133 -7.12 -29.62 -16.77
CA LYS A 133 -7.38 -31.03 -17.13
C LYS A 133 -6.12 -31.87 -16.98
N ALA A 134 -5.01 -31.42 -17.58
CA ALA A 134 -3.73 -32.09 -17.48
C ALA A 134 -3.18 -32.08 -16.04
N THR A 135 -3.38 -30.96 -15.32
CA THR A 135 -2.98 -30.82 -13.92
C THR A 135 -3.68 -31.82 -13.00
N ARG A 136 -4.99 -32.03 -13.19
CA ARG A 136 -5.75 -33.01 -12.38
C ARG A 136 -5.32 -34.45 -12.61
N LEU A 137 -4.89 -34.78 -13.83
CA LEU A 137 -4.45 -36.12 -14.20
C LEU A 137 -3.01 -36.42 -13.70
N ALA A 138 -2.13 -35.43 -13.77
CA ALA A 138 -0.72 -35.59 -13.40
C ALA A 138 -0.43 -35.28 -11.92
N GLY A 139 -1.37 -34.69 -11.18
CA GLY A 139 -1.18 -34.26 -9.79
C GLY A 139 -0.24 -33.05 -9.61
N VAL A 140 0.34 -32.55 -10.70
CA VAL A 140 1.30 -31.43 -10.72
C VAL A 140 0.79 -30.35 -11.69
N PRO A 141 0.83 -29.06 -11.34
CA PRO A 141 0.34 -27.98 -12.20
C PRO A 141 1.12 -27.90 -13.51
N LYS A 142 0.41 -28.13 -14.63
CA LYS A 142 0.96 -28.06 -15.99
C LYS A 142 0.47 -26.79 -16.68
N TYR A 143 1.40 -25.97 -17.11
CA TYR A 143 1.14 -24.73 -17.83
C TYR A 143 1.40 -24.88 -19.32
N VAL A 144 0.61 -24.18 -20.14
CA VAL A 144 0.77 -24.10 -21.59
C VAL A 144 1.05 -22.66 -21.96
N TYR A 145 2.10 -22.42 -22.73
CA TYR A 145 2.44 -21.11 -23.25
C TYR A 145 1.51 -20.76 -24.42
N LEU A 146 0.87 -19.60 -24.38
CA LEU A 146 0.16 -19.03 -25.52
C LEU A 146 0.86 -17.74 -25.93
N GLY A 147 1.59 -17.80 -27.03
CA GLY A 147 2.30 -16.71 -27.68
C GLY A 147 2.74 -17.12 -29.07
N GLU A 148 3.15 -16.15 -29.88
CA GLU A 148 3.83 -16.44 -31.15
C GLU A 148 5.12 -17.21 -30.84
N GLU A 149 5.34 -18.33 -31.53
CA GLU A 149 6.64 -19.01 -31.54
C GLU A 149 7.58 -18.11 -32.37
N GLU A 150 8.73 -17.73 -31.80
CA GLU A 150 9.76 -16.96 -32.52
C GLU A 150 10.24 -17.67 -33.78
#